data_AF-A0A1H6ARF1-F1
#
_entry.id   AF-A0A1H6ARF1-F1
#
_cell.length_a   1.000
_cell.length_b   1.000
_cell.length_c   1.000
_cell.angle_alpha   90.00
_cell.angle_beta   90.00
_cell.angle_gamma   90.00
#
_symmetry.space_group_name_H-M   'P 1'
#
loop_
_entity.id
_entity.type
_entity.pdbx_description
1 polymer ?
#
loop_
_entity_poly.entity_id
_entity_poly.type
_entity_poly.pdbx_seq_one_letter_code
_entity_poly.pdbx_strand_id
1 'polypeptide(L)'
;MEQESISMEVVNPQAAGIDVGSRSHWVAVGQSQPDVREYGVFNQDLFAMAERLKKKGIKKFKTAKHFASWLRLAPNNKVSGGKLLSSKVPKGSNRLKIALRNAANAIGNLKESTPLRDFFQRISSRKRRVSAISATARKLAVIIWNMVVKGTPYVNPEGYLFLDQKRKLGLV
;
A
#
# COMPACT_ATOMS: atom_id res chain seq x y z
N MET A 1 -13.53 -9.50 -37.49
CA MET A 1 -13.15 -9.17 -36.10
C MET A 1 -13.26 -10.46 -35.31
N GLU A 2 -12.14 -11.09 -34.98
CA GLU A 2 -12.16 -12.26 -34.09
C GLU A 2 -12.66 -11.79 -32.72
N GLN A 3 -13.73 -12.41 -32.27
CA GLN A 3 -14.32 -12.15 -30.97
C GLN A 3 -13.46 -12.92 -29.97
N GLU A 4 -12.59 -12.21 -29.23
CA GLU A 4 -11.73 -12.83 -28.21
C GLU A 4 -12.60 -13.62 -27.23
N SER A 5 -12.47 -14.95 -27.23
CA SER A 5 -13.23 -15.81 -26.32
C SER A 5 -12.65 -15.70 -24.92
N ILE A 6 -13.28 -14.89 -24.07
CA ILE A 6 -12.97 -14.83 -22.65
C ILE A 6 -13.37 -16.19 -22.04
N SER A 7 -12.39 -16.97 -21.59
CA SER A 7 -12.61 -18.36 -21.16
C SER A 7 -13.38 -18.50 -19.85
N MET A 8 -13.42 -17.45 -19.01
CA MET A 8 -14.08 -17.44 -17.71
C MET A 8 -14.58 -16.03 -17.32
N GLU A 9 -15.67 -15.96 -16.57
CA GLU A 9 -16.21 -14.70 -16.07
C GLU A 9 -15.20 -13.93 -15.18
N VAL A 10 -15.02 -12.64 -15.46
CA VAL A 10 -14.13 -11.77 -14.68
C VAL A 10 -14.80 -11.34 -13.37
N VAL A 11 -14.47 -12.02 -12.27
CA VAL A 11 -15.02 -11.70 -10.93
C VAL A 11 -14.55 -10.33 -10.40
N ASN A 12 -13.33 -9.89 -10.73
CA ASN A 12 -12.74 -8.64 -10.22
C ASN A 12 -12.06 -7.84 -11.35
N PRO A 13 -12.82 -7.12 -12.19
CA PRO A 13 -12.27 -6.44 -13.37
C PRO A 13 -11.34 -5.26 -13.00
N GLN A 14 -11.48 -4.72 -11.78
CA GLN A 14 -10.73 -3.56 -11.29
C GLN A 14 -9.61 -3.96 -10.32
N ALA A 15 -9.05 -5.16 -10.50
CA ALA A 15 -7.91 -5.67 -9.75
C ALA A 15 -6.68 -5.75 -10.66
N ALA A 16 -5.50 -5.46 -10.09
CA ALA A 16 -4.23 -5.67 -10.76
C ALA A 16 -3.49 -6.86 -10.14
N GLY A 17 -2.90 -7.70 -11.00
CA GLY A 17 -1.82 -8.61 -10.65
C GLY A 17 -0.48 -7.94 -10.95
N ILE A 18 0.47 -8.01 -10.01
CA ILE A 18 1.83 -7.52 -10.20
C ILE A 18 2.78 -8.63 -9.79
N ASP A 19 3.59 -9.11 -10.74
CA ASP A 19 4.73 -9.96 -10.45
C ASP A 19 6.02 -9.14 -10.51
N VAL A 20 6.80 -9.21 -9.43
CA VAL A 20 7.97 -8.35 -9.21
C VAL A 20 9.22 -9.21 -9.33
N GLY A 21 9.91 -9.08 -10.46
CA GLY A 21 11.23 -9.68 -10.70
C GLY A 21 12.38 -8.71 -10.44
N SER A 22 13.61 -9.23 -10.40
CA SER A 22 14.83 -8.44 -10.23
C SER A 22 15.22 -7.64 -11.48
N ARG A 23 14.74 -8.05 -12.66
CA ARG A 23 15.04 -7.42 -13.95
C ARG A 23 13.84 -6.71 -14.59
N SER A 24 12.63 -7.14 -14.22
CA SER A 24 11.40 -6.58 -14.76
C SER A 24 10.20 -6.83 -13.84
N HIS A 25 9.11 -6.11 -14.08
CA HIS A 25 7.85 -6.23 -13.37
C HIS A 25 6.73 -6.48 -14.37
N TRP A 26 5.93 -7.52 -14.15
CA TRP A 26 4.79 -7.87 -14.99
C TRP A 26 3.51 -7.38 -14.34
N VAL A 27 2.70 -6.62 -15.08
CA VAL A 27 1.43 -6.07 -14.60
C VAL A 27 0.28 -6.52 -15.49
N ALA A 28 -0.70 -7.16 -14.86
CA ALA A 28 -1.95 -7.59 -15.50
C ALA A 28 -3.15 -6.83 -14.91
N VAL A 29 -3.97 -6.20 -15.76
CA VAL A 29 -5.24 -5.57 -15.36
C VAL A 29 -6.33 -5.96 -16.35
N GLY A 30 -6.91 -7.14 -16.15
CA GLY A 30 -7.84 -7.81 -17.06
C GLY A 30 -7.40 -9.25 -17.34
N GLN A 31 -7.92 -9.87 -18.41
CA GLN A 31 -7.65 -11.27 -18.76
C GLN A 31 -7.02 -11.46 -20.14
N SER A 32 -7.11 -10.48 -21.04
CA SER A 32 -6.58 -10.63 -22.40
C SER A 32 -5.09 -10.31 -22.47
N GLN A 33 -4.43 -10.75 -23.54
CA GLN A 33 -3.00 -10.51 -23.74
C GLN A 33 -2.63 -9.01 -23.71
N PRO A 34 -3.41 -8.08 -24.30
CA PRO A 34 -3.16 -6.63 -24.19
C PRO A 34 -3.23 -6.07 -22.76
N ASP A 35 -3.88 -6.80 -21.84
CA ASP A 35 -3.98 -6.43 -20.42
C ASP A 35 -2.74 -6.83 -19.61
N VAL A 36 -1.76 -7.50 -20.20
CA VAL A 36 -0.47 -7.82 -19.59
C VAL A 36 0.62 -6.92 -20.18
N ARG A 37 1.46 -6.30 -19.33
CA ARG A 37 2.63 -5.53 -19.77
C ARG A 37 3.82 -5.76 -18.84
N GLU A 38 4.99 -5.83 -19.45
CA GLU A 38 6.28 -5.80 -18.77
C GLU A 38 6.76 -4.35 -18.59
N TYR A 39 7.41 -4.10 -17.46
CA TYR A 39 8.05 -2.84 -17.09
C TYR A 39 9.47 -3.12 -16.62
N GLY A 40 10.41 -2.19 -16.84
CA GLY A 40 11.73 -2.26 -16.22
C GLY A 40 11.68 -1.98 -14.72
N VAL A 41 12.85 -1.86 -14.09
CA VAL A 41 13.02 -1.66 -12.65
C VAL A 41 13.48 -0.24 -12.28
N PHE A 42 13.63 0.65 -13.27
CA PHE A 42 14.07 2.02 -13.03
C PHE A 42 12.88 2.92 -12.67
N ASN A 43 13.19 4.12 -12.16
CA ASN A 43 12.16 5.07 -11.71
C ASN A 43 11.14 5.41 -12.80
N GLN A 44 11.59 5.55 -14.05
CA GLN A 44 10.71 5.85 -15.19
C GLN A 44 9.69 4.72 -15.44
N ASP A 45 10.12 3.46 -15.34
CA ASP A 45 9.24 2.30 -15.45
C ASP A 45 8.22 2.25 -14.33
N LEU A 46 8.62 2.56 -13.10
CA LEU A 46 7.71 2.63 -11.95
C LEU A 46 6.63 3.72 -12.15
N PHE A 47 7.00 4.87 -12.72
CA PHE A 47 6.04 5.92 -13.06
C PHE A 47 5.08 5.47 -14.17
N ALA A 48 5.59 4.86 -15.24
CA ALA A 48 4.77 4.32 -16.32
C ALA A 48 3.81 3.22 -15.83
N MET A 49 4.27 2.39 -14.89
CA MET A 49 3.46 1.36 -14.25
C MET A 49 2.34 2.01 -13.42
N ALA A 50 2.66 3.01 -12.60
CA ALA A 50 1.67 3.73 -11.79
C ALA A 50 0.63 4.45 -12.67
N GLU A 51 1.06 5.07 -13.77
CA GLU A 51 0.17 5.71 -14.73
C GLU A 51 -0.80 4.71 -15.37
N ARG A 52 -0.31 3.52 -15.76
CA ARG A 52 -1.19 2.47 -16.29
C ARG A 52 -2.21 1.99 -15.27
N LEU A 53 -1.79 1.73 -14.03
CA LEU A 53 -2.71 1.32 -12.95
C LEU A 53 -3.77 2.39 -12.71
N LYS A 54 -3.39 3.67 -12.74
CA LYS A 54 -4.32 4.79 -12.64
C LYS A 54 -5.29 4.81 -13.82
N LYS A 55 -4.80 4.68 -15.06
CA LYS A 55 -5.60 4.69 -16.28
C LYS A 55 -6.61 3.55 -16.34
N LYS A 56 -6.23 2.35 -15.90
CA LYS A 56 -7.12 1.17 -15.85
C LYS A 56 -8.11 1.22 -14.68
N GLY A 57 -7.84 2.02 -13.64
CA GLY A 57 -8.76 2.23 -12.53
C GLY A 57 -8.83 1.06 -11.56
N ILE A 58 -7.84 0.95 -10.65
CA ILE A 58 -7.83 -0.10 -9.62
C ILE A 58 -8.80 0.25 -8.48
N LYS A 59 -9.93 -0.45 -8.40
CA LYS A 59 -11.04 -0.16 -7.48
C LYS A 59 -11.64 -1.40 -6.79
N LYS A 60 -10.92 -2.53 -6.79
CA LYS A 60 -11.33 -3.79 -6.13
C LYS A 60 -11.90 -3.60 -4.71
N PHE A 61 -11.31 -2.70 -3.91
CA PHE A 61 -11.74 -2.46 -2.54
C PHE A 61 -12.58 -1.19 -2.42
N LYS A 62 -13.86 -1.35 -2.03
CA LYS A 62 -14.82 -0.25 -1.84
C LYS A 62 -14.32 0.82 -0.85
N THR A 63 -13.59 0.42 0.19
CA THR A 63 -13.03 1.35 1.19
C THR A 63 -11.62 0.99 1.60
N ALA A 64 -10.86 1.97 2.09
CA ALA A 64 -9.54 1.75 2.69
C ALA A 64 -9.57 0.73 3.85
N LYS A 65 -10.71 0.59 4.56
CA LYS A 65 -10.88 -0.41 5.62
C LYS A 65 -10.87 -1.83 5.05
N HIS A 66 -11.53 -2.08 3.91
CA HIS A 66 -11.50 -3.36 3.22
C HIS A 66 -10.08 -3.69 2.75
N PHE A 67 -9.38 -2.72 2.16
CA PHE A 67 -7.99 -2.88 1.74
C PHE A 67 -7.06 -3.23 2.92
N ALA A 68 -7.16 -2.48 4.03
CA ALA A 68 -6.35 -2.74 5.23
C ALA A 68 -6.68 -4.10 5.89
N SER A 69 -7.93 -4.54 5.82
CA SER A 69 -8.37 -5.85 6.28
C SER A 69 -7.78 -6.98 5.43
N TRP A 70 -7.84 -6.84 4.10
CA TRP A 70 -7.22 -7.79 3.14
C TRP A 70 -5.70 -7.90 3.34
N LEU A 71 -5.04 -6.79 3.67
CA LEU A 71 -3.62 -6.77 4.06
C LEU A 71 -3.36 -7.39 5.44
N ARG A 72 -4.38 -7.78 6.21
CA ARG A 72 -4.26 -8.27 7.58
C ARG A 72 -3.55 -7.26 8.50
N LEU A 73 -3.83 -5.96 8.28
CA LEU A 73 -3.38 -4.83 9.11
C LEU A 73 -4.49 -4.30 10.03
N ALA A 74 -5.71 -4.81 9.89
CA ALA A 74 -6.81 -4.56 10.81
C ALA A 74 -6.95 -5.72 11.83
N PRO A 75 -7.39 -5.42 13.07
CA PRO A 75 -7.91 -6.44 13.99
C PRO A 75 -8.97 -7.33 13.34
N ASN A 76 -8.95 -8.63 13.64
CA ASN A 76 -10.02 -9.54 13.22
C ASN A 76 -10.85 -9.94 14.44
N ASN A 77 -12.09 -9.42 14.50
CA ASN A 77 -13.03 -9.72 15.58
C ASN A 77 -13.71 -11.07 15.33
N LYS A 78 -13.28 -12.11 16.06
CA LYS A 78 -13.94 -13.42 16.08
C LYS A 78 -15.08 -13.37 17.09
N VAL A 79 -16.32 -13.47 16.63
CA VAL A 79 -17.53 -13.44 17.47
C VAL A 79 -18.29 -14.75 17.29
N SER A 80 -18.70 -15.38 18.39
CA SER A 80 -19.58 -16.56 18.40
C SER A 80 -20.58 -16.44 19.54
N GLY A 81 -21.85 -16.79 19.30
CA GLY A 81 -22.93 -16.65 20.30
C GLY A 81 -23.04 -15.24 20.90
N GLY A 82 -22.75 -14.20 20.10
CA GLY A 82 -22.76 -12.80 20.55
C GLY A 82 -21.54 -12.36 21.39
N LYS A 83 -20.60 -13.26 21.71
CA LYS A 83 -19.41 -12.94 22.52
C LYS A 83 -18.16 -12.75 21.65
N LEU A 84 -17.35 -11.73 21.97
CA LEU A 84 -16.05 -11.51 21.35
C LEU A 84 -15.02 -12.51 21.89
N LEU A 85 -14.58 -13.43 21.04
CA LEU A 85 -13.55 -14.43 21.35
C LEU A 85 -12.13 -13.91 21.14
N SER A 86 -11.92 -13.05 20.13
CA SER A 86 -10.61 -12.48 19.83
C SER A 86 -10.72 -11.24 18.96
N SER A 87 -9.81 -10.28 19.14
CA SER A 87 -9.66 -9.08 18.30
C SER A 87 -8.20 -8.89 17.86
N LYS A 88 -7.42 -9.97 17.80
CA LYS A 88 -5.99 -9.89 17.45
C LYS A 88 -5.80 -9.58 15.96
N VAL A 89 -4.73 -8.84 15.65
CA VAL A 89 -4.30 -8.64 14.25
C VAL A 89 -3.82 -9.99 13.69
N PRO A 90 -4.36 -10.47 12.56
CA PRO A 90 -3.99 -11.78 12.03
C PRO A 90 -2.52 -11.86 11.61
N LYS A 91 -1.87 -12.99 11.91
CA LYS A 91 -0.56 -13.38 11.35
C LYS A 91 -0.70 -13.72 9.86
N GLY A 92 0.33 -13.58 9.03
CA GLY A 92 0.29 -13.97 7.61
C GLY A 92 1.37 -13.30 6.77
N SER A 93 1.58 -13.82 5.56
CA SER A 93 2.71 -13.54 4.66
C SER A 93 2.37 -12.63 3.47
N ASN A 94 1.33 -11.80 3.57
CA ASN A 94 1.00 -10.86 2.50
C ASN A 94 2.22 -9.94 2.24
N ARG A 95 2.76 -9.98 1.02
CA ARG A 95 4.01 -9.27 0.65
C ARG A 95 3.87 -7.76 0.86
N LEU A 96 2.73 -7.17 0.47
CA LEU A 96 2.48 -5.74 0.66
C LEU A 96 2.37 -5.37 2.14
N LYS A 97 1.78 -6.23 2.98
CA LYS A 97 1.81 -6.04 4.45
C LYS A 97 3.24 -5.99 4.97
N ILE A 98 4.10 -6.91 4.54
CA ILE A 98 5.51 -6.97 4.99
C ILE A 98 6.25 -5.69 4.57
N ALA A 99 6.12 -5.29 3.30
CA ALA A 99 6.71 -4.06 2.79
C ALA A 99 6.26 -2.82 3.59
N LEU A 100 4.96 -2.68 3.85
CA LEU A 100 4.42 -1.57 4.64
C LEU A 100 4.90 -1.57 6.09
N ARG A 101 5.10 -2.75 6.69
CA ARG A 101 5.66 -2.87 8.04
C ARG A 101 7.13 -2.49 8.07
N ASN A 102 7.91 -2.86 7.05
CA ASN A 102 9.30 -2.47 6.92
C ASN A 102 9.43 -0.95 6.77
N ALA A 103 8.61 -0.35 5.89
CA ALA A 103 8.51 1.10 5.74
C ALA A 103 8.11 1.79 7.06
N ALA A 104 7.10 1.26 7.76
CA ALA A 104 6.69 1.78 9.07
C ALA A 104 7.80 1.69 10.13
N ASN A 105 8.61 0.62 10.13
CA ASN A 105 9.75 0.49 11.04
C ASN A 105 10.86 1.51 10.71
N ALA A 106 11.14 1.73 9.42
CA ALA A 106 12.07 2.75 8.98
C ALA A 106 11.61 4.16 9.38
N ILE A 107 10.32 4.47 9.22
CA ILE A 107 9.71 5.72 9.68
C ILE A 107 9.92 5.91 11.19
N GLY A 108 9.73 4.85 11.98
CA GLY A 108 9.96 4.90 13.43
C GLY A 108 11.41 5.14 13.84
N ASN A 109 12.38 5.00 12.92
CA ASN A 109 13.80 5.24 13.14
C ASN A 109 14.28 6.58 12.56
N LEU A 110 13.41 7.35 11.91
CA LEU A 110 13.75 8.69 11.43
C LEU A 110 14.15 9.57 12.62
N LYS A 111 15.14 10.44 12.42
CA LYS A 111 15.58 11.41 13.44
C LYS A 111 14.64 12.62 13.47
N GLU A 112 14.34 13.16 12.30
CA GLU A 112 13.49 14.34 12.12
C GLU A 112 12.02 14.05 12.46
N SER A 113 11.35 15.03 13.05
CA SER A 113 9.90 14.99 13.25
C SER A 113 9.20 14.96 11.89
N THR A 114 8.22 14.07 11.76
CA THR A 114 7.30 14.03 10.62
C THR A 114 5.95 13.52 11.11
N PRO A 115 4.82 13.86 10.48
CA PRO A 115 3.51 13.44 10.97
C PRO A 115 3.33 11.92 11.10
N LEU A 116 4.01 11.13 10.26
CA LEU A 116 3.99 9.67 10.32
C LEU A 116 4.90 9.12 11.43
N ARG A 117 6.10 9.69 11.60
CA ARG A 117 6.98 9.37 12.74
C ARG A 117 6.32 9.72 14.06
N ASP A 118 5.70 10.89 14.17
CA ASP A 118 5.13 11.37 15.43
C ASP A 118 3.85 10.59 15.76
N PHE A 119 3.12 10.14 14.74
CA PHE A 119 2.10 9.11 14.93
C PHE A 119 2.70 7.80 15.45
N PHE A 120 3.79 7.30 14.86
CA PHE A 120 4.48 6.09 15.32
C PHE A 120 4.93 6.20 16.78
N GLN A 121 5.61 7.30 17.15
CA GLN A 121 6.12 7.52 18.51
C GLN A 121 4.99 7.60 19.54
N ARG A 122 3.89 8.29 19.23
CA ARG A 122 2.69 8.34 20.08
C ARG A 122 2.04 6.98 20.34
N ILE A 123 2.16 6.03 19.42
CA ILE A 123 1.70 4.66 19.67
C ILE A 123 2.76 3.89 20.45
N SER A 124 4.03 4.03 20.09
CA SER A 124 5.14 3.28 20.70
C SER A 124 5.42 3.69 22.15
N SER A 125 5.03 4.89 22.58
CA SER A 125 5.13 5.31 23.97
C SER A 125 4.07 4.67 24.87
N ARG A 126 2.88 4.35 24.31
CA ARG A 126 1.74 3.77 25.06
C ARG A 126 1.61 2.26 24.92
N LYS A 127 2.19 1.70 23.86
CA LYS A 127 2.11 0.28 23.49
C LYS A 127 3.48 -0.19 23.02
N ARG A 128 3.64 -1.49 22.82
CA ARG A 128 4.91 -2.05 22.30
C ARG A 128 5.17 -1.60 20.87
N ARG A 129 6.45 -1.45 20.50
CA ARG A 129 6.93 -1.08 19.15
C ARG A 129 6.26 -1.85 18.02
N VAL A 130 6.06 -3.17 18.18
CA VAL A 130 5.39 -4.01 17.18
C VAL A 130 3.95 -3.55 16.87
N SER A 131 3.26 -3.00 17.87
CA SER A 131 1.92 -2.40 17.70
C SER A 131 1.99 -1.08 16.94
N ALA A 132 3.01 -0.25 17.21
CA ALA A 132 3.26 0.99 16.48
C ALA A 132 3.58 0.72 15.00
N ILE A 133 4.40 -0.30 14.70
CA ILE A 133 4.67 -0.75 13.33
C ILE A 133 3.36 -1.14 12.63
N SER A 134 2.52 -1.97 13.26
CA SER A 134 1.24 -2.40 12.67
C SER A 134 0.29 -1.22 12.43
N ALA A 135 0.16 -0.31 13.40
CA ALA A 135 -0.71 0.85 13.29
C ALA A 135 -0.24 1.83 12.20
N THR A 136 1.07 2.06 12.11
CA THR A 136 1.66 2.95 11.11
C THR A 136 1.59 2.34 9.72
N ALA A 137 1.84 1.03 9.57
CA ALA A 137 1.62 0.31 8.32
C ALA A 137 0.15 0.39 7.86
N ARG A 138 -0.81 0.29 8.78
CA ARG A 138 -2.23 0.51 8.47
C ARG A 138 -2.48 1.94 7.99
N LYS A 139 -1.85 2.94 8.61
CA LYS A 139 -1.98 4.35 8.19
C LYS A 139 -1.41 4.57 6.79
N LEU A 140 -0.25 3.99 6.47
CA LEU A 140 0.32 3.98 5.12
C LEU A 140 -0.61 3.30 4.10
N ALA A 141 -1.20 2.15 4.44
CA ALA A 141 -2.15 1.47 3.57
C ALA A 141 -3.36 2.35 3.21
N VAL A 142 -3.87 3.12 4.18
CA VAL A 142 -4.99 4.06 3.95
C VAL A 142 -4.56 5.22 3.04
N ILE A 143 -3.36 5.78 3.25
CA ILE A 143 -2.80 6.84 2.41
C ILE A 143 -2.65 6.34 0.97
N ILE A 144 -2.03 5.18 0.76
CA ILE A 144 -1.83 4.57 -0.56
C ILE A 144 -3.18 4.30 -1.24
N TRP A 145 -4.16 3.76 -0.52
CA TRP A 145 -5.49 3.53 -1.10
C TRP A 145 -6.14 4.85 -1.53
N ASN A 146 -6.04 5.93 -0.75
CA ASN A 146 -6.59 7.23 -1.17
C ASN A 146 -5.86 7.79 -2.40
N MET A 147 -4.53 7.67 -2.46
CA MET A 147 -3.75 8.14 -3.62
C MET A 147 -4.09 7.35 -4.89
N VAL A 148 -4.20 6.02 -4.80
CA VAL A 148 -4.45 5.15 -5.96
C VAL A 148 -5.92 5.18 -6.39
N VAL A 149 -6.86 5.08 -5.45
CA VAL A 149 -8.29 4.89 -5.76
C VAL A 149 -9.04 6.22 -5.92
N LYS A 150 -8.67 7.24 -5.13
CA LYS A 150 -9.31 8.56 -5.18
C LYS A 150 -8.50 9.61 -5.91
N GLY A 151 -7.23 9.34 -6.23
CA GLY A 151 -6.35 10.35 -6.84
C GLY A 151 -6.00 11.51 -5.90
N THR A 152 -6.25 11.39 -4.60
CA THR A 152 -5.97 12.45 -3.62
C THR A 152 -4.51 12.37 -3.21
N PRO A 153 -3.68 13.40 -3.48
CA PRO A 153 -2.27 13.38 -3.09
C PRO A 153 -2.12 13.35 -1.57
N TYR A 154 -1.06 12.70 -1.10
CA TYR A 154 -0.65 12.83 0.30
C TYR A 154 -0.03 14.21 0.54
N VAL A 155 -0.56 14.95 1.51
CA VAL A 155 -0.05 16.25 1.92
C VAL A 155 0.59 16.12 3.29
N ASN A 156 1.87 16.51 3.41
CA ASN A 156 2.51 16.72 4.70
C ASN A 156 2.21 18.17 5.15
N PRO A 157 1.49 18.39 6.28
CA PRO A 157 1.22 19.74 6.79
C PRO A 157 2.50 20.53 7.11
N GLU A 158 3.57 19.86 7.51
CA GLU A 158 4.87 20.47 7.82
C GLU A 158 5.73 20.70 6.57
N GLY A 159 5.23 20.33 5.38
CA GLY A 159 5.98 20.32 4.14
C GLY A 159 6.98 19.16 4.04
N TYR A 160 7.70 19.07 2.93
CA TYR A 160 8.78 18.11 2.76
C TYR A 160 9.89 18.75 1.94
N LEU A 161 11.12 18.72 2.46
CA LEU A 161 12.31 19.10 1.70
C LEU A 161 12.96 17.83 1.15
N PHE A 162 13.13 17.77 -0.17
CA PHE A 162 13.95 16.76 -0.82
C PHE A 162 15.40 16.87 -0.34
N LEU A 163 16.15 15.76 -0.42
CA LEU A 163 17.55 15.72 0.03
C LEU A 163 18.39 16.84 -0.60
N ASP A 164 18.20 17.10 -1.89
CA ASP A 164 18.94 18.16 -2.59
C ASP A 164 18.54 19.56 -2.11
N GLN A 165 17.28 19.77 -1.70
CA GLN A 165 16.87 21.03 -1.10
C GLN A 165 17.49 21.20 0.29
N LYS A 166 17.54 20.13 1.09
CA LYS A 166 18.20 20.16 2.40
C LYS A 166 19.71 20.45 2.28
N ARG A 167 20.39 19.84 1.30
CA ARG A 167 21.79 20.12 0.97
C ARG A 167 22.02 21.58 0.57
N LYS A 168 21.16 22.12 -0.30
CA LYS A 168 21.20 23.55 -0.69
C LYS A 168 21.00 24.50 0.49
N LEU A 169 20.27 24.06 1.52
CA LEU A 169 20.02 24.81 2.75
C LEU A 169 21.03 24.52 3.87
N GLY A 170 22.02 23.64 3.66
CA GLY A 170 23.02 23.26 4.67
C GLY A 170 22.45 22.49 5.87
N LEU A 171 21.28 21.88 5.74
CA LEU A 171 20.61 21.14 6.82
C LEU A 171 21.16 19.71 6.99
N VAL A 172 21.82 19.18 5.96
CA VAL A 172 22.46 17.86 5.88
C VAL A 172 23.63 17.87 4.91
#